data_AF-B9G7A4-F1
#
_entry.id   AF-B9G7A4-F1
#
_cell.length_a   1.000
_cell.length_b   1.000
_cell.length_c   1.000
_cell.angle_alpha   90.00
_cell.angle_beta   90.00
_cell.angle_gamma   90.00
#
_symmetry.space_group_name_H-M   'P 1'
#
loop_
_entity.id
_entity.type
_entity.pdbx_description
1 polymer ?
#
loop_
_entity_poly.entity_id
_entity_poly.type
_entity_poly.pdbx_seq_one_letter_code
_entity_poly.pdbx_strand_id
1 'polypeptide(L)'
;MGGRLKTFMVSVNTFDGPIPRSLKTCTSLVRIAVHKNQLTGDISEHFGVYPHLKTVSLAYNRFSGQITPNWVASPQLEEMYFQGNMITGVLPPALSKLSNLGVLRLDLNNISGEIPAEFGNLKSLYKLNLSFNQLSGSLPAQLGKLSNLGYLDVSRNNLSGPIPDELGDCIRLESLKINNNNIHGNLPGTIGNLKGLQIILDASNNKLDGLLPQQLGTLQMLEILNLSHNQFRGSLPSSIASMLSLTVLDVSYNNLEGPLPAGHLLQNASISWFIHNKAFKAYVSDFGTARILKPDSSNWSALAGTYGYIAPELSFTCVVTEKCDVYSFGVVVLEVVMGKHPMELLQTLLSSEQQHTLVKEILDERPTAPTTAEEESIEILIKVAISCLEASPHARPTMMEAYQTLIQQHSSSSCPIRFNEVTLEQLRNT
;
A
#
# COMPACT_ATOMS: atom_id res chain seq x y z
N MET A 1 -30.39 1.75 44.51
CA MET A 1 -28.98 2.17 44.34
C MET A 1 -28.76 3.09 43.11
N GLY A 2 -29.80 3.64 42.47
CA GLY A 2 -29.65 4.42 41.24
C GLY A 2 -29.15 5.84 41.48
N GLY A 3 -28.07 6.24 40.79
CA GLY A 3 -27.55 7.61 40.80
C GLY A 3 -26.09 7.78 41.28
N ARG A 4 -25.41 6.71 41.69
CA ARG A 4 -23.98 6.75 42.05
C ARG A 4 -23.06 6.01 41.08
N LEU A 5 -23.60 5.12 40.26
CA LEU A 5 -22.80 4.33 39.33
C LEU A 5 -22.21 5.25 38.27
N LYS A 6 -20.88 5.37 38.23
CA LYS A 6 -20.15 6.21 37.26
C LYS A 6 -19.61 5.40 36.08
N THR A 7 -19.26 4.14 36.31
CA THR A 7 -18.65 3.29 35.29
C THR A 7 -19.41 1.96 35.24
N PHE A 8 -19.88 1.61 34.05
CA PHE A 8 -20.42 0.28 33.76
C PHE A 8 -19.52 -0.39 32.73
N MET A 9 -18.77 -1.43 33.14
CA MET A 9 -17.82 -2.12 32.29
C MET A 9 -17.97 -3.64 32.42
N VAL A 10 -18.34 -4.28 31.31
CA VAL A 10 -18.53 -5.74 31.20
C VAL A 10 -17.93 -6.28 29.88
N SER A 11 -16.88 -5.61 29.40
CA SER A 11 -16.28 -5.90 28.09
C SER A 11 -15.52 -7.22 28.07
N VAL A 12 -15.37 -7.82 26.88
CA VAL A 12 -14.61 -9.08 26.66
C VAL A 12 -15.20 -10.24 27.46
N ASN A 13 -16.49 -10.50 27.24
CA ASN A 13 -17.21 -11.63 27.84
C ASN A 13 -18.10 -12.29 26.77
N THR A 14 -18.93 -13.24 27.20
CA THR A 14 -19.90 -13.95 26.36
C THR A 14 -21.34 -13.49 26.59
N PHE A 15 -21.55 -12.32 27.22
CA PHE A 15 -22.89 -11.83 27.54
C PHE A 15 -23.75 -11.69 26.28
N ASP A 16 -24.98 -12.19 26.34
CA ASP A 16 -25.96 -12.14 25.28
C ASP A 16 -27.24 -11.40 25.71
N GLY A 17 -28.16 -11.23 24.76
CA GLY A 17 -29.40 -10.49 24.99
C GLY A 17 -29.22 -8.98 25.04
N PRO A 18 -30.31 -8.23 25.28
CA PRO A 18 -30.28 -6.77 25.22
C PRO A 18 -29.69 -6.14 26.47
N ILE A 19 -29.18 -4.91 26.33
CA ILE A 19 -28.85 -4.10 27.50
C ILE A 19 -30.12 -3.87 28.33
N PRO A 20 -30.08 -4.09 29.67
CA PRO A 20 -31.24 -3.89 30.52
C PRO A 20 -31.79 -2.46 30.41
N ARG A 21 -33.09 -2.32 30.15
CA ARG A 21 -33.78 -1.02 30.08
C ARG A 21 -33.57 -0.17 31.33
N SER A 22 -33.40 -0.81 32.48
CA SER A 22 -33.11 -0.15 33.77
C SER A 22 -31.78 0.60 33.78
N LEU A 23 -30.82 0.29 32.89
CA LEU A 23 -29.56 1.03 32.79
C LEU A 23 -29.79 2.52 32.47
N LYS A 24 -30.90 2.86 31.80
CA LYS A 24 -31.30 4.26 31.56
C LYS A 24 -31.49 5.07 32.85
N THR A 25 -31.79 4.40 33.97
CA THR A 25 -31.98 5.06 35.27
C THR A 25 -30.65 5.46 35.92
N CYS A 26 -29.51 4.98 35.40
CA CYS A 26 -28.17 5.31 35.88
C CYS A 26 -27.64 6.60 35.22
N THR A 27 -28.30 7.74 35.42
CA THR A 27 -27.94 9.04 34.81
C THR A 27 -26.59 9.60 35.26
N SER A 28 -26.00 9.05 36.34
CA SER A 28 -24.66 9.38 36.83
C SER A 28 -23.51 8.75 36.03
N LEU A 29 -23.81 7.93 35.01
CA LEU A 29 -22.81 7.24 34.22
C LEU A 29 -21.94 8.23 33.43
N VAL A 30 -20.64 8.03 33.57
CA VAL A 30 -19.56 8.72 32.86
C VAL A 30 -18.94 7.81 31.80
N ARG A 31 -18.93 6.50 32.04
CA ARG A 31 -18.37 5.52 31.12
C ARG A 31 -19.24 4.28 31.01
N ILE A 32 -19.53 3.89 29.77
CA ILE A 32 -20.19 2.63 29.41
C ILE A 32 -19.25 1.84 28.49
N ALA A 33 -18.86 0.64 28.87
CA ALA A 33 -17.96 -0.21 28.10
C ALA A 33 -18.44 -1.66 28.11
N VAL A 34 -19.07 -2.07 27.01
CA VAL A 34 -19.67 -3.41 26.84
C VAL A 34 -19.11 -4.14 25.61
N HIS A 35 -17.97 -3.69 25.08
CA HIS A 35 -17.43 -4.19 23.81
C HIS A 35 -17.00 -5.66 23.87
N LYS A 36 -16.94 -6.31 22.69
CA LYS A 36 -16.56 -7.72 22.54
C LYS A 36 -17.43 -8.64 23.40
N ASN A 37 -18.73 -8.63 23.10
CA ASN A 37 -19.75 -9.51 23.67
C ASN A 37 -20.71 -9.98 22.55
N GLN A 38 -21.84 -10.60 22.91
CA GLN A 38 -22.92 -11.00 22.00
C GLN A 38 -24.21 -10.18 22.24
N LEU A 39 -24.08 -8.97 22.80
CA LEU A 39 -25.22 -8.16 23.21
C LEU A 39 -26.03 -7.69 21.99
N THR A 40 -27.35 -7.66 22.15
CA THR A 40 -28.32 -7.25 21.12
C THR A 40 -29.08 -5.99 21.57
N GLY A 41 -30.05 -5.55 20.75
CA GLY A 41 -30.96 -4.44 21.09
C GLY A 41 -30.75 -3.22 20.21
N ASP A 42 -31.78 -2.37 20.19
CA ASP A 42 -31.85 -1.19 19.32
C ASP A 42 -31.23 0.05 19.99
N ILE A 43 -30.12 0.54 19.45
CA ILE A 43 -29.41 1.69 20.04
C ILE A 43 -30.22 3.00 19.96
N SER A 44 -31.22 3.09 19.07
CA SER A 44 -32.10 4.25 18.96
C SER A 44 -33.00 4.40 20.17
N GLU A 45 -33.37 3.29 20.80
CA GLU A 45 -34.21 3.29 21.98
C GLU A 45 -33.41 3.46 23.27
N HIS A 46 -32.24 2.82 23.36
CA HIS A 46 -31.63 2.55 24.66
C HIS A 46 -30.68 3.63 25.19
N PHE A 47 -30.22 4.55 24.33
CA PHE A 47 -29.17 5.53 24.67
C PHE A 47 -29.62 6.99 24.47
N GLY A 48 -28.73 7.94 24.79
CA GLY A 48 -29.03 9.37 24.71
C GLY A 48 -29.73 9.97 25.93
N VAL A 49 -29.49 9.42 27.13
CA VAL A 49 -30.09 9.88 28.40
C VAL A 49 -29.07 10.15 29.51
N TYR A 50 -27.77 10.15 29.18
CA TYR A 50 -26.67 10.18 30.14
C TYR A 50 -25.91 11.51 30.10
N PRO A 51 -26.30 12.53 30.90
CA PRO A 51 -25.76 13.89 30.78
C PRO A 51 -24.26 14.03 31.10
N HIS A 52 -23.69 13.07 31.82
CA HIS A 52 -22.28 13.07 32.24
C HIS A 52 -21.41 12.09 31.45
N LEU A 53 -21.98 11.43 30.42
CA LEU A 53 -21.28 10.40 29.66
C LEU A 53 -20.15 11.02 28.85
N LYS A 54 -18.93 10.52 29.07
CA LYS A 54 -17.72 10.89 28.35
C LYS A 54 -17.29 9.81 27.35
N THR A 55 -17.42 8.55 27.73
CA THR A 55 -16.96 7.44 26.90
C THR A 55 -18.05 6.39 26.79
N VAL A 56 -18.35 5.99 25.55
CA VAL A 56 -19.25 4.87 25.25
C VAL A 56 -18.61 3.91 24.27
N SER A 57 -18.56 2.64 24.64
CA SER A 57 -18.01 1.57 23.82
C SER A 57 -18.98 0.41 23.74
N LEU A 58 -19.59 0.27 22.57
CA LEU A 58 -20.52 -0.80 22.18
C LEU A 58 -19.89 -1.76 21.16
N ALA A 59 -18.61 -1.56 20.82
CA ALA A 59 -17.94 -2.20 19.71
C ALA A 59 -17.97 -3.73 19.75
N TYR A 60 -18.01 -4.38 18.58
CA TYR A 60 -17.97 -5.83 18.42
C TYR A 60 -19.07 -6.53 19.25
N ASN A 61 -20.32 -6.24 18.89
CA ASN A 61 -21.55 -6.82 19.45
C ASN A 61 -22.55 -7.06 18.32
N ARG A 62 -23.82 -7.31 18.65
CA ARG A 62 -24.93 -7.49 17.72
C ARG A 62 -26.00 -6.39 17.90
N PHE A 63 -25.58 -5.17 18.24
CA PHE A 63 -26.51 -4.04 18.35
C PHE A 63 -27.07 -3.65 16.98
N SER A 64 -28.36 -3.33 16.93
CA SER A 64 -29.08 -2.85 15.74
C SER A 64 -29.64 -1.46 15.97
N GLY A 65 -30.45 -0.96 15.04
CA GLY A 65 -31.08 0.36 15.12
C GLY A 65 -30.26 1.45 14.42
N GLN A 66 -30.49 2.69 14.81
CA GLN A 66 -29.91 3.89 14.20
C GLN A 66 -29.27 4.81 15.23
N ILE A 67 -28.28 5.59 14.78
CA ILE A 67 -27.73 6.69 15.60
C ILE A 67 -28.71 7.86 15.51
N THR A 68 -29.43 8.13 16.60
CA THR A 68 -30.43 9.20 16.64
C THR A 68 -29.84 10.53 17.14
N PRO A 69 -30.51 11.67 16.92
CA PRO A 69 -30.09 12.94 17.48
C PRO A 69 -30.02 12.98 19.02
N ASN A 70 -30.65 12.04 19.74
CA ASN A 70 -30.71 12.05 21.21
C ASN A 70 -29.33 11.92 21.88
N TRP A 71 -28.31 11.45 21.17
CA TRP A 71 -26.93 11.43 21.68
C TRP A 71 -26.41 12.82 22.07
N VAL A 72 -27.00 13.92 21.55
CA VAL A 72 -26.67 15.29 21.97
C VAL A 72 -27.04 15.60 23.43
N ALA A 73 -27.87 14.77 24.07
CA ALA A 73 -28.16 14.87 25.49
C ALA A 73 -26.98 14.45 26.38
N SER A 74 -25.90 13.92 25.79
CA SER A 74 -24.61 13.65 26.42
C SER A 74 -23.55 14.65 25.94
N PRO A 75 -23.62 15.94 26.31
CA PRO A 75 -22.74 16.99 25.77
C PRO A 75 -21.27 16.84 26.16
N GLN A 76 -20.96 16.00 27.16
CA GLN A 76 -19.61 15.72 27.61
C GLN A 76 -18.94 14.57 26.85
N LEU A 77 -19.58 14.02 25.81
CA LEU A 77 -19.07 12.87 25.10
C LEU A 77 -17.76 13.20 24.38
N GLU A 78 -16.73 12.43 24.71
CA GLU A 78 -15.35 12.53 24.19
C GLU A 78 -15.07 11.38 23.22
N GLU A 79 -15.60 10.18 23.49
CA GLU A 79 -15.29 9.00 22.70
C GLU A 79 -16.49 8.09 22.46
N MET A 80 -16.74 7.78 21.19
CA MET A 80 -17.75 6.84 20.71
C MET A 80 -17.11 5.69 19.93
N TYR A 81 -17.24 4.46 20.44
CA TYR A 81 -16.77 3.23 19.78
C TYR A 81 -17.93 2.28 19.50
N PHE A 82 -18.51 2.37 18.31
CA PHE A 82 -19.65 1.52 17.89
C PHE A 82 -19.28 0.53 16.77
N GLN A 83 -18.00 0.40 16.45
CA GLN A 83 -17.58 -0.43 15.32
C GLN A 83 -17.94 -1.91 15.47
N GLY A 84 -18.19 -2.61 14.37
CA GLY A 84 -18.49 -4.05 14.38
C GLY A 84 -19.84 -4.37 15.02
N ASN A 85 -20.91 -3.75 14.53
CA ASN A 85 -22.30 -3.99 14.92
C ASN A 85 -23.18 -4.07 13.66
N MET A 86 -24.51 -4.08 13.83
CA MET A 86 -25.50 -4.08 12.74
C MET A 86 -26.27 -2.75 12.69
N ILE A 87 -25.59 -1.64 12.97
CA ILE A 87 -26.22 -0.30 13.02
C ILE A 87 -26.52 0.16 11.59
N THR A 88 -27.72 0.69 11.39
CA THR A 88 -28.26 1.15 10.10
C THR A 88 -28.65 2.64 10.16
N GLY A 89 -29.32 3.13 9.12
CA GLY A 89 -29.81 4.50 9.05
C GLY A 89 -28.76 5.48 8.53
N VAL A 90 -28.96 6.77 8.80
CA VAL A 90 -28.07 7.85 8.36
C VAL A 90 -27.34 8.46 9.54
N LEU A 91 -26.21 9.11 9.27
CA LEU A 91 -25.50 9.91 10.27
C LEU A 91 -26.28 11.21 10.54
N PRO A 92 -26.79 11.45 11.76
CA PRO A 92 -27.54 12.67 12.04
C PRO A 92 -26.59 13.88 12.14
N PRO A 93 -26.86 14.97 11.40
CA PRO A 93 -26.08 16.21 11.48
C PRO A 93 -25.96 16.77 12.90
N ALA A 94 -26.96 16.51 13.76
CA ALA A 94 -27.00 16.94 15.14
C ALA A 94 -25.81 16.45 16.00
N LEU A 95 -25.14 15.35 15.63
CA LEU A 95 -23.92 14.89 16.35
C LEU A 95 -22.81 15.94 16.33
N SER A 96 -22.81 16.84 15.35
CA SER A 96 -21.89 17.98 15.28
C SER A 96 -21.93 18.90 16.51
N LYS A 97 -22.99 18.82 17.34
CA LYS A 97 -23.12 19.57 18.59
C LYS A 97 -22.27 18.99 19.73
N LEU A 98 -21.71 17.79 19.58
CA LEU A 98 -20.82 17.16 20.56
C LEU A 98 -19.39 17.74 20.43
N SER A 99 -19.21 18.98 20.87
CA SER A 99 -17.96 19.74 20.67
C SER A 99 -16.71 19.10 21.29
N ASN A 100 -16.88 18.23 22.30
CA ASN A 100 -15.80 17.52 22.98
C ASN A 100 -15.43 16.19 22.32
N LEU A 101 -16.17 15.75 21.29
CA LEU A 101 -15.98 14.46 20.67
C LEU A 101 -14.62 14.42 19.95
N GLY A 102 -13.70 13.63 20.50
CA GLY A 102 -12.37 13.37 19.98
C GLY A 102 -12.29 12.12 19.10
N VAL A 103 -13.05 11.09 19.47
CA VAL A 103 -13.08 9.80 18.74
C VAL A 103 -14.49 9.45 18.31
N LEU A 104 -14.66 9.24 17.01
CA LEU A 104 -15.87 8.67 16.44
C LEU A 104 -15.51 7.46 15.57
N ARG A 105 -15.77 6.25 16.09
CA ARG A 105 -15.59 4.99 15.37
C ARG A 105 -16.91 4.30 15.13
N LEU A 106 -17.32 4.27 13.87
CA LEU A 106 -18.55 3.64 13.39
C LEU A 106 -18.26 2.58 12.32
N ASP A 107 -16.99 2.18 12.17
CA ASP A 107 -16.55 1.22 11.16
C ASP A 107 -17.25 -0.15 11.27
N LEU A 108 -17.35 -0.90 10.18
CA LEU A 108 -17.95 -2.24 10.16
C LEU A 108 -19.41 -2.23 10.66
N ASN A 109 -20.28 -1.47 9.98
CA ASN A 109 -21.71 -1.38 10.22
C ASN A 109 -22.48 -1.32 8.88
N ASN A 110 -23.77 -1.02 8.91
CA ASN A 110 -24.65 -0.89 7.76
C ASN A 110 -25.19 0.56 7.60
N ILE A 111 -24.39 1.56 8.00
CA ILE A 111 -24.79 2.98 7.95
C ILE A 111 -24.78 3.45 6.49
N SER A 112 -25.81 4.21 6.12
CA SER A 112 -26.11 4.68 4.77
C SER A 112 -26.25 6.21 4.72
N GLY A 113 -26.58 6.76 3.55
CA GLY A 113 -26.71 8.20 3.36
C GLY A 113 -25.36 8.90 3.25
N GLU A 114 -25.35 10.23 3.42
CA GLU A 114 -24.16 11.05 3.24
C GLU A 114 -23.41 11.30 4.56
N ILE A 115 -22.13 11.67 4.46
CA ILE A 115 -21.39 12.22 5.59
C ILE A 115 -21.87 13.67 5.79
N PRO A 116 -22.41 14.06 6.97
CA PRO A 116 -22.93 15.40 7.18
C PRO A 116 -21.81 16.46 7.11
N ALA A 117 -22.03 17.52 6.34
CA ALA A 117 -21.10 18.66 6.27
C ALA A 117 -20.87 19.33 7.64
N GLU A 118 -21.88 19.26 8.52
CA GLU A 118 -21.82 19.76 9.89
C GLU A 118 -20.76 19.07 10.74
N PHE A 119 -20.27 17.88 10.35
CA PHE A 119 -19.18 17.22 11.07
C PHE A 119 -17.89 18.06 11.07
N GLY A 120 -17.73 19.02 10.15
CA GLY A 120 -16.67 20.03 10.19
C GLY A 120 -16.68 20.94 11.44
N ASN A 121 -17.73 20.91 12.25
CA ASN A 121 -17.84 21.63 13.52
C ASN A 121 -17.29 20.84 14.72
N LEU A 122 -16.93 19.56 14.56
CA LEU A 122 -16.37 18.72 15.63
C LEU A 122 -14.89 19.05 15.88
N LYS A 123 -14.59 20.25 16.39
CA LYS A 123 -13.21 20.78 16.48
C LYS A 123 -12.25 19.94 17.33
N SER A 124 -12.76 19.14 18.26
CA SER A 124 -11.93 18.25 19.10
C SER A 124 -11.60 16.92 18.42
N LEU A 125 -12.23 16.61 17.28
CA LEU A 125 -12.13 15.32 16.61
C LEU A 125 -10.70 15.10 16.11
N TYR A 126 -10.06 14.05 16.63
CA TYR A 126 -8.74 13.61 16.19
C TYR A 126 -8.80 12.27 15.45
N LYS A 127 -9.86 11.48 15.65
CA LYS A 127 -10.05 10.19 14.98
C LYS A 127 -11.48 10.02 14.48
N LEU A 128 -11.62 9.95 13.16
CA LEU A 128 -12.87 9.62 12.48
C LEU A 128 -12.68 8.33 11.67
N ASN A 129 -13.40 7.27 12.05
CA ASN A 129 -13.45 6.03 11.26
C ASN A 129 -14.89 5.66 10.92
N LEU A 130 -15.20 5.69 9.63
CA LEU A 130 -16.49 5.38 9.03
C LEU A 130 -16.38 4.22 8.00
N SER A 131 -15.25 3.52 7.96
CA SER A 131 -14.99 2.51 6.93
C SER A 131 -15.90 1.28 7.02
N PHE A 132 -16.02 0.54 5.92
CA PHE A 132 -16.90 -0.64 5.83
C PHE A 132 -18.35 -0.31 6.23
N ASN A 133 -18.95 0.62 5.51
CA ASN A 133 -20.36 1.00 5.63
C ASN A 133 -20.98 1.12 4.21
N GLN A 134 -22.15 1.73 4.10
CA GLN A 134 -22.87 1.98 2.85
C GLN A 134 -23.02 3.48 2.58
N LEU A 135 -22.10 4.32 3.11
CA LEU A 135 -22.14 5.77 2.94
C LEU A 135 -22.00 6.15 1.47
N SER A 136 -22.64 7.22 1.07
CA SER A 136 -22.75 7.70 -0.32
C SER A 136 -22.60 9.23 -0.37
N GLY A 137 -22.83 9.85 -1.53
CA GLY A 137 -22.58 11.28 -1.73
C GLY A 137 -21.09 11.60 -1.83
N SER A 138 -20.74 12.89 -1.73
CA SER A 138 -19.35 13.36 -1.80
C SER A 138 -18.68 13.48 -0.44
N LEU A 139 -17.35 13.45 -0.41
CA LEU A 139 -16.60 13.82 0.79
C LEU A 139 -16.80 15.33 1.07
N PRO A 140 -17.38 15.74 2.21
CA PRO A 140 -17.68 17.15 2.45
C PRO A 140 -16.42 18.00 2.62
N ALA A 141 -16.33 19.12 1.90
CA ALA A 141 -15.25 20.10 2.03
C ALA A 141 -15.08 20.62 3.47
N GLN A 142 -16.17 20.65 4.25
CA GLN A 142 -16.16 21.12 5.64
C GLN A 142 -15.30 20.23 6.56
N LEU A 143 -14.98 18.99 6.17
CA LEU A 143 -14.02 18.17 6.92
C LEU A 143 -12.63 18.82 6.98
N GLY A 144 -12.25 19.65 6.01
CA GLY A 144 -11.02 20.45 6.03
C GLY A 144 -10.92 21.39 7.24
N LYS A 145 -12.05 21.73 7.88
CA LYS A 145 -12.07 22.58 9.06
C LYS A 145 -11.68 21.84 10.36
N LEU A 146 -11.37 20.55 10.30
CA LEU A 146 -11.02 19.71 11.44
C LEU A 146 -9.51 19.75 11.71
N SER A 147 -9.03 20.87 12.26
CA SER A 147 -7.60 21.12 12.48
C SER A 147 -6.88 20.16 13.44
N ASN A 148 -7.63 19.36 14.22
CA ASN A 148 -7.08 18.36 15.14
C ASN A 148 -7.10 16.93 14.58
N LEU A 149 -7.65 16.72 13.38
CA LEU A 149 -7.82 15.40 12.80
C LEU A 149 -6.47 14.77 12.48
N GLY A 150 -6.15 13.66 13.16
CA GLY A 150 -4.96 12.85 12.95
C GLY A 150 -5.25 11.58 12.14
N TYR A 151 -6.48 11.07 12.20
CA TYR A 151 -6.88 9.84 11.52
C TYR A 151 -8.23 10.00 10.84
N LEU A 152 -8.27 9.79 9.52
CA LEU A 152 -9.48 9.75 8.71
C LEU A 152 -9.53 8.46 7.89
N ASP A 153 -10.51 7.62 8.16
CA ASP A 153 -10.78 6.41 7.38
C ASP A 153 -12.26 6.38 6.96
N VAL A 154 -12.50 6.52 5.67
CA VAL A 154 -13.82 6.42 5.01
C VAL A 154 -13.82 5.33 3.93
N SER A 155 -12.83 4.44 3.97
CA SER A 155 -12.64 3.40 2.98
C SER A 155 -13.80 2.40 2.93
N ARG A 156 -13.98 1.70 1.80
CA ARG A 156 -15.01 0.66 1.64
C ARG A 156 -16.41 1.19 1.94
N ASN A 157 -16.80 2.19 1.17
CA ASN A 157 -18.13 2.79 1.15
C ASN A 157 -18.55 2.98 -0.33
N ASN A 158 -19.66 3.69 -0.57
CA ASN A 158 -20.14 4.07 -1.89
C ASN A 158 -19.93 5.57 -2.17
N LEU A 159 -18.93 6.21 -1.54
CA LEU A 159 -18.66 7.64 -1.73
C LEU A 159 -18.28 7.94 -3.18
N SER A 160 -18.63 9.13 -3.66
CA SER A 160 -18.41 9.59 -5.03
C SER A 160 -17.97 11.06 -5.04
N GLY A 161 -17.93 11.70 -6.20
CA GLY A 161 -17.44 13.08 -6.33
C GLY A 161 -15.92 13.20 -6.19
N PRO A 162 -15.39 14.44 -6.28
CA PRO A 162 -13.96 14.71 -6.11
C PRO A 162 -13.51 14.73 -4.66
N ILE A 163 -12.21 14.57 -4.46
CA ILE A 163 -11.55 14.90 -3.19
C ILE A 163 -11.55 16.43 -3.06
N PRO A 164 -12.14 17.02 -2.02
CA PRO A 164 -12.17 18.47 -1.83
C PRO A 164 -10.77 19.02 -1.52
N ASP A 165 -10.43 20.17 -2.12
CA ASP A 165 -9.13 20.83 -1.91
C ASP A 165 -8.91 21.17 -0.42
N GLU A 166 -9.98 21.51 0.30
CA GLU A 166 -9.99 21.84 1.73
C GLU A 166 -9.50 20.69 2.61
N LEU A 167 -9.52 19.43 2.13
CA LEU A 167 -8.95 18.33 2.89
C LEU A 167 -7.46 18.55 3.17
N GLY A 168 -6.76 19.31 2.32
CA GLY A 168 -5.38 19.75 2.53
C GLY A 168 -5.16 20.66 3.75
N ASP A 169 -6.23 21.20 4.35
CA ASP A 169 -6.15 22.05 5.55
C ASP A 169 -6.05 21.23 6.85
N CYS A 170 -6.26 19.91 6.80
CA CYS A 170 -6.11 18.98 7.92
C CYS A 170 -4.63 18.68 8.23
N ILE A 171 -3.81 19.71 8.48
CA ILE A 171 -2.35 19.61 8.56
C ILE A 171 -1.79 18.64 9.62
N ARG A 172 -2.61 18.19 10.58
CA ARG A 172 -2.24 17.19 11.61
C ARG A 172 -2.53 15.75 11.20
N LEU A 173 -3.07 15.52 10.01
CA LEU A 173 -3.47 14.20 9.55
C LEU A 173 -2.24 13.30 9.39
N GLU A 174 -2.22 12.17 10.09
CA GLU A 174 -1.16 11.15 10.05
C GLU A 174 -1.56 9.96 9.16
N SER A 175 -2.86 9.70 9.03
CA SER A 175 -3.42 8.59 8.26
C SER A 175 -4.69 9.03 7.50
N LEU A 176 -4.66 8.84 6.18
CA LEU A 176 -5.78 9.11 5.29
C LEU A 176 -6.10 7.86 4.46
N LYS A 177 -7.31 7.32 4.63
CA LYS A 177 -7.82 6.18 3.88
C LYS A 177 -9.17 6.51 3.25
N ILE A 178 -9.19 6.59 1.92
CA ILE A 178 -10.39 6.85 1.10
C ILE A 178 -10.63 5.74 0.06
N ASN A 179 -9.84 4.67 0.13
CA ASN A 179 -9.83 3.57 -0.83
C ASN A 179 -11.14 2.77 -0.90
N ASN A 180 -11.32 2.03 -1.99
CA ASN A 180 -12.53 1.21 -2.24
C ASN A 180 -13.82 2.04 -2.17
N ASN A 181 -13.91 3.08 -3.00
CA ASN A 181 -15.08 3.93 -3.19
C ASN A 181 -15.31 4.20 -4.69
N ASN A 182 -16.19 5.14 -5.03
CA ASN A 182 -16.45 5.65 -6.38
C ASN A 182 -15.94 7.10 -6.58
N ILE A 183 -14.92 7.52 -5.82
CA ILE A 183 -14.35 8.87 -5.87
C ILE A 183 -13.70 9.07 -7.26
N HIS A 184 -13.92 10.23 -7.88
CA HIS A 184 -13.45 10.53 -9.25
C HIS A 184 -12.88 11.95 -9.35
N GLY A 185 -12.31 12.30 -10.49
CA GLY A 185 -11.58 13.55 -10.66
C GLY A 185 -10.13 13.42 -10.20
N ASN A 186 -9.42 14.55 -10.19
CA ASN A 186 -7.98 14.57 -9.93
C ASN A 186 -7.67 14.38 -8.43
N LEU A 187 -6.48 13.88 -8.14
CA LEU A 187 -5.87 14.01 -6.82
C LEU A 187 -5.43 15.48 -6.62
N PRO A 188 -6.01 16.24 -5.67
CA PRO A 188 -5.74 17.67 -5.54
C PRO A 188 -4.31 17.95 -5.10
N GLY A 189 -3.70 19.00 -5.63
CA GLY A 189 -2.34 19.41 -5.26
C GLY A 189 -2.22 19.84 -3.79
N THR A 190 -3.32 20.28 -3.17
CA THR A 190 -3.38 20.63 -1.75
C THR A 190 -3.11 19.43 -0.82
N ILE A 191 -3.18 18.19 -1.33
CA ILE A 191 -2.79 17.01 -0.56
C ILE A 191 -1.34 17.11 -0.05
N GLY A 192 -0.46 17.81 -0.77
CA GLY A 192 0.93 18.06 -0.35
C GLY A 192 1.06 18.98 0.88
N ASN A 193 -0.01 19.65 1.31
CA ASN A 193 -0.02 20.45 2.54
C ASN A 193 -0.05 19.57 3.79
N LEU A 194 -0.46 18.30 3.67
CA LEU A 194 -0.59 17.35 4.76
C LEU A 194 0.75 16.78 5.22
N LYS A 195 1.69 17.66 5.58
CA LYS A 195 3.06 17.31 5.96
C LYS A 195 3.15 16.42 7.21
N GLY A 196 2.09 16.34 8.01
CA GLY A 196 1.96 15.41 9.12
C GLY A 196 1.65 13.97 8.71
N LEU A 197 1.33 13.71 7.43
CA LEU A 197 1.05 12.36 6.95
C LEU A 197 2.30 11.51 7.10
N GLN A 198 2.22 10.56 8.03
CA GLN A 198 3.31 9.66 8.36
C GLN A 198 2.97 8.22 8.00
N ILE A 199 1.76 7.78 8.33
CA ILE A 199 1.42 6.36 8.31
C ILE A 199 1.06 5.92 6.90
N ILE A 200 0.03 6.53 6.31
CA ILE A 200 -0.53 6.06 5.05
C ILE A 200 -1.42 7.12 4.37
N LEU A 201 -1.29 7.18 3.04
CA LEU A 201 -2.25 7.76 2.12
C LEU A 201 -2.73 6.64 1.19
N ASP A 202 -3.94 6.15 1.42
CA ASP A 202 -4.56 5.10 0.60
C ASP A 202 -5.78 5.65 -0.14
N ALA A 203 -5.61 5.88 -1.43
CA ALA A 203 -6.66 6.29 -2.37
C ALA A 203 -6.95 5.23 -3.42
N SER A 204 -6.49 3.99 -3.21
CA SER A 204 -6.61 2.90 -4.17
C SER A 204 -8.07 2.50 -4.44
N ASN A 205 -8.30 1.79 -5.54
CA ASN A 205 -9.61 1.24 -5.89
C ASN A 205 -10.71 2.33 -5.92
N ASN A 206 -10.50 3.33 -6.77
CA ASN A 206 -11.41 4.43 -7.03
C ASN A 206 -11.48 4.70 -8.54
N LYS A 207 -12.03 5.85 -8.94
CA LYS A 207 -12.11 6.33 -10.31
C LYS A 207 -11.33 7.64 -10.47
N LEU A 208 -10.27 7.85 -9.66
CA LEU A 208 -9.44 9.05 -9.73
C LEU A 208 -8.68 9.08 -11.05
N ASP A 209 -8.56 10.25 -11.65
CA ASP A 209 -7.94 10.43 -12.97
C ASP A 209 -6.99 11.63 -13.01
N GLY A 210 -6.59 12.02 -14.22
CA GLY A 210 -5.68 13.15 -14.42
C GLY A 210 -4.22 12.85 -14.07
N LEU A 211 -3.45 13.92 -13.89
CA LEU A 211 -2.02 13.85 -13.60
C LEU A 211 -1.79 13.80 -12.09
N LEU A 212 -0.79 13.05 -11.64
CA LEU A 212 -0.34 13.10 -10.25
C LEU A 212 0.31 14.47 -9.96
N PRO A 213 -0.09 15.19 -8.89
CA PRO A 213 0.46 16.50 -8.59
C PRO A 213 1.90 16.40 -8.08
N GLN A 214 2.76 17.33 -8.53
CA GLN A 214 4.16 17.42 -8.07
C GLN A 214 4.28 17.64 -6.56
N GLN A 215 3.25 18.23 -5.95
CA GLN A 215 3.14 18.46 -4.51
C GLN A 215 3.12 17.17 -3.70
N LEU A 216 2.86 15.98 -4.27
CA LEU A 216 2.97 14.72 -3.52
C LEU A 216 4.36 14.54 -2.88
N GLY A 217 5.42 14.99 -3.57
CA GLY A 217 6.77 14.90 -3.05
C GLY A 217 7.06 15.75 -1.80
N THR A 218 6.13 16.60 -1.35
CA THR A 218 6.30 17.36 -0.09
C THR A 218 5.96 16.53 1.15
N LEU A 219 5.34 15.35 0.98
CA LEU A 219 4.94 14.43 2.05
C LEU A 219 6.13 13.60 2.55
N GLN A 220 7.14 14.30 3.08
CA GLN A 220 8.45 13.72 3.42
C GLN A 220 8.41 12.65 4.51
N MET A 221 7.38 12.65 5.36
CA MET A 221 7.19 11.68 6.45
C MET A 221 6.38 10.45 6.04
N LEU A 222 5.77 10.43 4.85
CA LEU A 222 4.81 9.40 4.48
C LEU A 222 5.50 8.05 4.24
N GLU A 223 5.05 7.02 4.94
CA GLU A 223 5.59 5.65 4.84
C GLU A 223 4.91 4.82 3.75
N ILE A 224 3.59 4.95 3.56
CA ILE A 224 2.82 4.16 2.60
C ILE A 224 1.99 5.08 1.70
N LEU A 225 2.26 5.03 0.40
CA LEU A 225 1.45 5.67 -0.63
C LEU A 225 0.82 4.61 -1.52
N ASN A 226 -0.50 4.48 -1.46
CA ASN A 226 -1.25 3.57 -2.31
C ASN A 226 -2.26 4.32 -3.17
N LEU A 227 -2.01 4.33 -4.48
CA LEU A 227 -2.81 4.96 -5.52
C LEU A 227 -3.29 3.94 -6.57
N SER A 228 -3.12 2.65 -6.31
CA SER A 228 -3.40 1.60 -7.28
C SER A 228 -4.88 1.48 -7.65
N HIS A 229 -5.18 0.85 -8.78
CA HIS A 229 -6.56 0.67 -9.27
C HIS A 229 -7.31 2.00 -9.39
N ASN A 230 -6.76 2.90 -10.21
CA ASN A 230 -7.33 4.19 -10.58
C ASN A 230 -7.12 4.43 -12.09
N GLN A 231 -7.28 5.67 -12.56
CA GLN A 231 -7.17 6.07 -13.96
C GLN A 231 -6.11 7.19 -14.14
N PHE A 232 -5.13 7.28 -13.24
CA PHE A 232 -4.07 8.29 -13.32
C PHE A 232 -3.26 8.14 -14.61
N ARG A 233 -2.91 9.25 -15.24
CA ARG A 233 -2.18 9.30 -16.52
C ARG A 233 -0.91 10.14 -16.42
N GLY A 234 -0.09 10.10 -17.46
CA GLY A 234 1.19 10.82 -17.54
C GLY A 234 2.27 10.14 -16.70
N SER A 235 3.34 10.88 -16.42
CA SER A 235 4.50 10.37 -15.68
C SER A 235 4.36 10.46 -14.17
N LEU A 236 4.97 9.51 -13.47
CA LEU A 236 5.16 9.61 -12.02
C LEU A 236 6.02 10.85 -11.70
N PRO A 237 5.57 11.77 -10.82
CA PRO A 237 6.31 12.98 -10.49
C PRO A 237 7.72 12.69 -9.96
N SER A 238 8.73 13.39 -10.48
CA SER A 238 10.12 13.25 -10.01
C SER A 238 10.30 13.64 -8.55
N SER A 239 9.40 14.46 -8.01
CA SER A 239 9.39 14.83 -6.59
C SER A 239 9.13 13.65 -5.66
N ILE A 240 8.46 12.57 -6.11
CA ILE A 240 8.23 11.37 -5.30
C ILE A 240 9.55 10.70 -4.93
N ALA A 241 10.55 10.72 -5.83
CA ALA A 241 11.88 10.16 -5.56
C ALA A 241 12.62 10.83 -4.38
N SER A 242 12.13 11.99 -3.91
CA SER A 242 12.67 12.72 -2.76
C SER A 242 11.99 12.38 -1.43
N MET A 243 10.95 11.53 -1.41
CA MET A 243 10.22 11.17 -0.18
C MET A 243 11.01 10.15 0.64
N LEU A 244 11.76 10.62 1.64
CA LEU A 244 12.76 9.83 2.37
C LEU A 244 12.18 8.71 3.25
N SER A 245 10.98 8.88 3.77
CA SER A 245 10.32 7.89 4.65
C SER A 245 9.51 6.84 3.90
N LEU A 246 9.35 6.98 2.58
CA LEU A 246 8.43 6.15 1.82
C LEU A 246 9.00 4.73 1.67
N THR A 247 8.25 3.75 2.18
CA THR A 247 8.61 2.32 2.19
C THR A 247 7.75 1.49 1.26
N VAL A 248 6.53 1.97 0.96
CA VAL A 248 5.61 1.33 0.03
C VAL A 248 5.04 2.39 -0.90
N LEU A 249 5.21 2.20 -2.20
CA LEU A 249 4.59 3.01 -3.25
C LEU A 249 3.83 2.09 -4.19
N ASP A 250 2.50 2.00 -4.10
CA ASP A 250 1.72 1.22 -5.06
C ASP A 250 0.96 2.16 -6.02
N VAL A 251 1.37 2.15 -7.30
CA VAL A 251 0.73 2.89 -8.39
C VAL A 251 0.28 1.94 -9.51
N SER A 252 0.17 0.64 -9.21
CA SER A 252 -0.25 -0.39 -10.16
C SER A 252 -1.70 -0.18 -10.64
N TYR A 253 -2.07 -0.80 -11.76
CA TYR A 253 -3.42 -0.70 -12.32
C TYR A 253 -3.89 0.75 -12.52
N ASN A 254 -3.11 1.51 -13.29
CA ASN A 254 -3.39 2.88 -13.69
C ASN A 254 -3.08 3.06 -15.19
N ASN A 255 -3.08 4.30 -15.67
CA ASN A 255 -2.75 4.66 -17.05
C ASN A 255 -1.42 5.45 -17.12
N LEU A 256 -0.51 5.21 -16.18
CA LEU A 256 0.77 5.93 -16.11
C LEU A 256 1.71 5.49 -17.23
N GLU A 257 2.60 6.41 -17.61
CA GLU A 257 3.57 6.25 -18.69
C GLU A 257 4.88 6.99 -18.40
N GLY A 258 5.88 6.81 -19.26
CA GLY A 258 7.17 7.49 -19.12
C GLY A 258 8.14 6.78 -18.18
N PRO A 259 9.33 7.38 -17.94
CA PRO A 259 10.37 6.77 -17.13
C PRO A 259 10.03 6.83 -15.63
N LEU A 260 10.52 5.85 -14.88
CA LEU A 260 10.45 5.92 -13.41
C LEU A 260 11.44 6.99 -12.89
N PRO A 261 11.06 7.75 -11.86
CA PRO A 261 11.88 8.84 -11.36
C PRO A 261 13.10 8.31 -10.60
N ALA A 262 14.29 8.61 -11.09
CA ALA A 262 15.55 8.22 -10.49
C ALA A 262 15.68 8.67 -9.02
N GLY A 263 15.83 7.72 -8.08
CA GLY A 263 16.06 8.01 -6.66
C GLY A 263 16.16 6.75 -5.78
N HIS A 264 16.43 6.97 -4.49
CA HIS A 264 16.60 5.90 -3.49
C HIS A 264 15.40 4.95 -3.43
N LEU A 265 14.20 5.48 -3.64
CA LEU A 265 12.94 4.73 -3.66
C LEU A 265 12.91 3.58 -4.67
N LEU A 266 13.58 3.73 -5.81
CA LEU A 266 13.59 2.70 -6.84
C LEU A 266 14.60 1.59 -6.57
N GLN A 267 15.57 1.79 -5.66
CA GLN A 267 16.56 0.77 -5.31
C GLN A 267 15.92 -0.46 -4.64
N ASN A 268 14.84 -0.25 -3.88
CA ASN A 268 14.08 -1.30 -3.19
C ASN A 268 12.65 -1.45 -3.73
N ALA A 269 12.35 -0.88 -4.91
CA ALA A 269 10.98 -0.91 -5.41
C ALA A 269 10.62 -2.31 -5.91
N SER A 270 9.46 -2.82 -5.47
CA SER A 270 8.91 -4.06 -6.00
C SER A 270 8.31 -3.80 -7.39
N ILE A 271 8.49 -4.72 -8.34
CA ILE A 271 7.83 -4.66 -9.66
C ILE A 271 6.30 -4.55 -9.49
N SER A 272 5.74 -5.20 -8.47
CA SER A 272 4.30 -5.18 -8.15
C SER A 272 3.73 -3.78 -7.97
N TRP A 273 4.55 -2.80 -7.61
CA TRP A 273 4.15 -1.40 -7.42
C TRP A 273 3.76 -0.69 -8.71
N PHE A 274 4.17 -1.23 -9.88
CA PHE A 274 4.03 -0.55 -11.17
C PHE A 274 3.26 -1.35 -12.22
N ILE A 275 2.91 -2.62 -11.93
CA ILE A 275 2.25 -3.51 -12.91
C ILE A 275 0.94 -2.93 -13.44
N HIS A 276 0.53 -3.36 -14.63
CA HIS A 276 -0.72 -2.96 -15.28
C HIS A 276 -0.88 -1.45 -15.49
N ASN A 277 0.21 -0.78 -15.87
CA ASN A 277 0.19 0.58 -16.41
C ASN A 277 0.35 0.55 -17.94
N LYS A 278 -0.21 1.54 -18.66
CA LYS A 278 -0.25 1.56 -20.13
C LYS A 278 1.13 1.51 -20.78
N ALA A 279 2.12 2.21 -20.23
CA ALA A 279 3.45 2.31 -20.83
C ALA A 279 4.52 2.75 -19.83
N PHE A 280 4.62 2.08 -18.67
CA PHE A 280 5.87 2.19 -17.90
C PHE A 280 6.97 1.47 -18.69
N LYS A 281 7.83 2.26 -19.32
CA LYS A 281 9.07 1.75 -19.91
C LYS A 281 10.10 1.72 -18.81
N ALA A 282 10.03 0.67 -17.99
CA ALA A 282 11.04 0.45 -16.97
C ALA A 282 12.34 0.01 -17.67
N TYR A 283 13.43 0.70 -17.37
CA TYR A 283 14.75 0.28 -17.79
C TYR A 283 15.35 -0.63 -16.72
N VAL A 284 16.18 -1.60 -17.11
CA VAL A 284 16.92 -2.45 -16.16
C VAL A 284 17.71 -1.58 -15.15
N SER A 285 18.13 -0.39 -15.57
CA SER A 285 18.80 0.59 -14.71
C SER A 285 17.92 1.21 -13.62
N ASP A 286 16.60 1.14 -13.75
CA ASP A 286 15.66 1.70 -12.80
C ASP A 286 15.54 0.80 -11.55
N PHE A 287 15.85 -0.50 -11.66
CA PHE A 287 15.73 -1.49 -10.58
C PHE A 287 17.07 -1.91 -9.96
N GLY A 288 18.10 -1.05 -10.03
CA GLY A 288 19.32 -1.25 -9.25
C GLY A 288 20.50 -1.90 -9.98
N THR A 289 20.76 -1.56 -11.24
CA THR A 289 22.17 -1.51 -11.67
C THR A 289 22.84 -0.38 -10.88
N ALA A 290 24.00 -0.65 -10.29
CA ALA A 290 24.76 0.26 -9.47
C ALA A 290 25.06 1.57 -10.23
N ARG A 291 24.17 2.56 -10.09
CA ARG A 291 24.45 3.91 -10.52
C ARG A 291 25.65 4.40 -9.73
N ILE A 292 26.76 4.65 -10.43
CA ILE A 292 27.94 5.32 -9.89
C ILE A 292 27.50 6.69 -9.36
N LEU A 293 27.21 6.75 -8.07
CA LEU A 293 26.94 7.99 -7.36
C LEU A 293 28.30 8.67 -7.15
N LYS A 294 28.68 9.51 -8.12
CA LYS A 294 29.85 10.38 -8.16
C LYS A 294 31.21 9.64 -8.28
N PRO A 295 31.74 9.46 -9.50
CA PRO A 295 33.05 8.84 -9.72
C PRO A 295 34.21 9.59 -9.02
N ASP A 296 34.02 10.87 -8.68
CA ASP A 296 35.06 11.75 -8.11
C ASP A 296 35.00 11.86 -6.57
N SER A 297 34.12 11.11 -5.88
CA SER A 297 34.02 11.18 -4.41
C SER A 297 35.11 10.35 -3.75
N SER A 298 35.93 10.96 -2.91
CA SER A 298 37.00 10.28 -2.17
C SER A 298 36.50 9.47 -0.96
N ASN A 299 35.24 9.64 -0.57
CA ASN A 299 34.63 8.95 0.57
C ASN A 299 33.37 8.20 0.13
N TRP A 300 33.36 6.89 0.38
CA TRP A 300 32.24 5.97 0.16
C TRP A 300 31.96 5.27 1.49
N SER A 301 30.71 5.32 1.98
CA SER A 301 30.36 4.75 3.29
C SER A 301 29.16 3.80 3.27
N ALA A 302 28.63 3.44 2.09
CA ALA A 302 27.48 2.55 1.97
C ALA A 302 27.66 1.59 0.79
N LEU A 303 27.53 0.29 1.06
CA LEU A 303 27.36 -0.75 0.04
C LEU A 303 26.00 -0.50 -0.65
N ALA A 304 26.03 -0.09 -1.91
CA ALA A 304 24.82 0.16 -2.69
C ALA A 304 24.50 -1.07 -3.57
N GLY A 305 23.41 -1.77 -3.25
CA GLY A 305 22.89 -2.88 -4.06
C GLY A 305 21.87 -3.74 -3.31
N THR A 306 21.09 -4.51 -4.05
CA THR A 306 20.06 -5.40 -3.49
C THR A 306 20.67 -6.74 -3.10
N TYR A 307 20.47 -7.17 -1.85
CA TYR A 307 20.96 -8.47 -1.37
C TYR A 307 20.41 -9.61 -2.26
N GLY A 308 21.30 -10.50 -2.72
CA GLY A 308 20.97 -11.56 -3.69
C GLY A 308 21.30 -11.22 -5.15
N TYR A 309 21.43 -9.92 -5.49
CA TYR A 309 21.74 -9.43 -6.85
C TYR A 309 23.13 -8.81 -6.97
N ILE A 310 23.76 -8.50 -5.83
CA ILE A 310 25.09 -7.91 -5.77
C ILE A 310 26.15 -8.90 -6.25
N ALA A 311 27.04 -8.43 -7.12
CA ALA A 311 28.21 -9.19 -7.55
C ALA A 311 29.11 -9.54 -6.34
N PRO A 312 29.59 -10.79 -6.23
CA PRO A 312 30.33 -11.26 -5.05
C PRO A 312 31.52 -10.37 -4.69
N GLU A 313 32.28 -9.90 -5.68
CA GLU A 313 33.46 -9.06 -5.48
C GLU A 313 33.13 -7.70 -4.87
N LEU A 314 31.91 -7.17 -5.07
CA LEU A 314 31.51 -5.87 -4.53
C LEU A 314 31.45 -5.91 -2.99
N SER A 315 31.09 -7.06 -2.42
CA SER A 315 31.03 -7.26 -0.96
C SER A 315 32.41 -7.30 -0.28
N PHE A 316 33.46 -7.68 -1.02
CA PHE A 316 34.81 -7.82 -0.47
C PHE A 316 35.72 -6.64 -0.83
N THR A 317 35.54 -6.07 -2.02
CA THR A 317 36.42 -5.01 -2.54
C THR A 317 35.86 -3.61 -2.28
N CYS A 318 34.55 -3.47 -2.08
CA CYS A 318 33.84 -2.19 -2.05
C CYS A 318 34.08 -1.32 -3.31
N VAL A 319 34.58 -1.90 -4.40
CA VAL A 319 34.82 -1.20 -5.67
C VAL A 319 33.67 -1.53 -6.63
N VAL A 320 32.89 -0.52 -6.98
CA VAL A 320 31.84 -0.63 -8.00
C VAL A 320 32.48 -0.58 -9.38
N THR A 321 32.16 -1.56 -10.23
CA THR A 321 32.59 -1.59 -11.64
C THR A 321 31.39 -1.86 -12.54
N GLU A 322 31.51 -1.56 -13.83
CA GLU A 322 30.51 -1.93 -14.85
C GLU A 322 30.25 -3.45 -14.89
N LYS A 323 31.20 -4.27 -14.43
CA LYS A 323 31.07 -5.73 -14.36
C LYS A 323 30.19 -6.19 -13.20
N CYS A 324 30.00 -5.35 -12.19
CA CYS A 324 29.03 -5.61 -11.12
C CYS A 324 27.60 -5.51 -11.67
N ASP A 325 27.34 -4.54 -12.56
CA ASP A 325 26.04 -4.38 -13.22
C ASP A 325 25.72 -5.54 -14.16
N VAL A 326 26.74 -6.03 -14.88
CA VAL A 326 26.62 -7.20 -15.74
C VAL A 326 26.19 -8.42 -14.93
N TYR A 327 26.77 -8.63 -13.74
CA TYR A 327 26.37 -9.73 -12.85
C TYR A 327 24.92 -9.60 -12.38
N SER A 328 24.53 -8.41 -11.90
CA SER A 328 23.15 -8.16 -11.45
C SER A 328 22.15 -8.39 -12.59
N PHE A 329 22.49 -7.99 -13.82
CA PHE A 329 21.69 -8.30 -15.01
C PHE A 329 21.52 -9.81 -15.22
N GLY A 330 22.59 -10.61 -15.08
CA GLY A 330 22.51 -12.07 -15.16
C GLY A 330 21.55 -12.68 -14.14
N VAL A 331 21.56 -12.20 -12.89
CA VAL A 331 20.63 -12.65 -11.84
C VAL A 331 19.17 -12.35 -12.23
N VAL A 332 18.89 -11.13 -12.71
CA VAL A 332 17.54 -10.72 -13.12
C VAL A 332 17.03 -11.52 -14.32
N VAL A 333 17.89 -11.79 -15.31
CA VAL A 333 17.50 -12.62 -16.47
C VAL A 333 17.11 -14.03 -16.02
N LEU A 334 17.90 -14.66 -15.14
CA LEU A 334 17.53 -15.97 -14.58
C LEU A 334 16.25 -15.89 -13.74
N GLU A 335 16.05 -14.85 -12.93
CA GLU A 335 14.82 -14.68 -12.16
C GLU A 335 13.57 -14.60 -13.05
N VAL A 336 13.66 -13.91 -14.18
CA VAL A 336 12.59 -13.84 -15.18
C VAL A 336 12.32 -15.21 -15.80
N VAL A 337 13.36 -15.95 -16.16
CA VAL A 337 13.22 -17.31 -16.75
C VAL A 337 12.62 -18.29 -15.73
N MET A 338 12.99 -18.17 -14.46
CA MET A 338 12.60 -19.11 -13.41
C MET A 338 11.28 -18.74 -12.70
N GLY A 339 10.81 -17.50 -12.84
CA GLY A 339 9.66 -16.98 -12.12
C GLY A 339 9.87 -16.81 -10.61
N LYS A 340 11.10 -17.06 -10.12
CA LYS A 340 11.54 -16.98 -8.72
C LYS A 340 13.04 -16.64 -8.64
N HIS A 341 13.48 -16.08 -7.53
CA HIS A 341 14.89 -15.70 -7.34
C HIS A 341 15.83 -16.91 -7.46
N PRO A 342 16.93 -16.83 -8.24
CA PRO A 342 17.80 -17.97 -8.58
C PRO A 342 18.80 -18.35 -7.46
N MET A 343 18.51 -18.08 -6.17
CA MET A 343 19.51 -18.18 -5.09
C MET A 343 20.11 -19.60 -4.96
N GLU A 344 19.26 -20.62 -5.01
CA GLU A 344 19.67 -22.03 -4.94
C GLU A 344 20.49 -22.45 -6.18
N LEU A 345 20.14 -21.91 -7.35
CA LEU A 345 20.85 -22.15 -8.59
C LEU A 345 22.23 -21.45 -8.59
N LEU A 346 22.32 -20.25 -8.02
CA LEU A 346 23.58 -19.52 -7.88
C LEU A 346 24.55 -20.25 -6.94
N GLN A 347 24.07 -20.82 -5.84
CA GLN A 347 24.91 -21.62 -4.93
C GLN A 347 25.46 -22.88 -5.62
N THR A 348 24.65 -23.52 -6.46
CA THR A 348 25.06 -24.72 -7.22
C THR A 348 26.01 -24.38 -8.37
N LEU A 349 25.78 -23.28 -9.11
CA LEU A 349 26.68 -22.82 -10.19
C LEU A 349 28.08 -22.42 -9.70
N LEU A 350 28.18 -21.93 -8.46
CA LEU A 350 29.45 -21.56 -7.80
C LEU A 350 30.17 -22.75 -7.16
N SER A 351 29.45 -23.85 -6.90
CA SER A 351 30.01 -25.09 -6.36
C SER A 351 30.49 -25.95 -7.53
N SER A 352 31.75 -26.37 -7.55
CA SER A 352 32.34 -27.19 -8.62
C SER A 352 31.81 -28.65 -8.68
N GLU A 353 30.61 -28.90 -8.17
CA GLU A 353 29.94 -30.20 -8.28
C GLU A 353 29.18 -30.25 -9.61
N GLN A 354 29.57 -31.20 -10.48
CA GLN A 354 28.92 -31.43 -11.76
C GLN A 354 27.45 -31.78 -11.55
N GLN A 355 26.54 -31.01 -12.14
CA GLN A 355 25.12 -31.37 -12.19
C GLN A 355 24.55 -31.22 -13.60
N HIS A 356 23.89 -32.31 -14.02
CA HIS A 356 23.05 -32.41 -15.21
C HIS A 356 21.68 -31.74 -14.98
N THR A 357 21.65 -30.47 -14.58
CA THR A 357 20.38 -29.73 -14.48
C THR A 357 19.88 -29.38 -15.88
N LEU A 358 18.65 -29.79 -16.18
CA LEU A 358 18.03 -29.54 -17.49
C LEU A 358 17.41 -28.14 -17.52
N VAL A 359 17.49 -27.47 -18.68
CA VAL A 359 16.90 -26.14 -18.88
C VAL A 359 15.41 -26.12 -18.51
N LYS A 360 14.65 -27.16 -18.90
CA LYS A 360 13.22 -27.28 -18.59
C LYS A 360 12.89 -27.28 -17.10
N GLU A 361 13.81 -27.74 -16.24
CA GLU A 361 13.58 -27.89 -14.79
C GLU A 361 13.65 -26.56 -14.05
N ILE A 362 14.26 -25.55 -14.68
CA ILE A 362 14.38 -24.22 -14.10
C ILE A 362 13.34 -23.24 -14.63
N LEU A 363 12.57 -23.59 -15.66
CA LEU A 363 11.58 -22.67 -16.25
C LEU A 363 10.42 -22.39 -15.29
N ASP A 364 9.90 -21.17 -15.34
CA ASP A 364 8.64 -20.80 -14.68
C ASP A 364 7.50 -21.70 -15.18
N GLU A 365 6.76 -22.31 -14.25
CA GLU A 365 5.64 -23.20 -14.56
C GLU A 365 4.33 -22.45 -14.85
N ARG A 366 4.27 -21.13 -14.62
CA ARG A 366 3.06 -20.32 -14.81
C ARG A 366 2.69 -20.09 -16.29
N PRO A 367 3.64 -19.85 -17.22
CA PRO A 367 3.35 -19.73 -18.64
C PRO A 367 3.04 -21.09 -19.30
N THR A 368 2.45 -21.07 -20.50
CA THR A 368 2.29 -22.28 -21.33
C THR A 368 3.64 -22.74 -21.88
N ALA A 369 3.75 -24.03 -22.23
CA ALA A 369 4.96 -24.59 -22.81
C ALA A 369 5.45 -23.77 -24.03
N PRO A 370 6.76 -23.50 -24.13
CA PRO A 370 7.31 -22.66 -25.18
C PRO A 370 7.16 -23.31 -26.56
N THR A 371 6.95 -22.49 -27.58
CA THR A 371 7.08 -22.87 -28.98
C THR A 371 8.56 -23.01 -29.36
N THR A 372 8.86 -23.69 -30.47
CA THR A 372 10.26 -23.90 -30.93
C THR A 372 11.06 -22.60 -31.11
N ALA A 373 10.41 -21.50 -31.51
CA ALA A 373 11.06 -20.19 -31.63
C ALA A 373 11.34 -19.56 -30.26
N GLU A 374 10.48 -19.82 -29.26
CA GLU A 374 10.67 -19.37 -27.88
C GLU A 374 11.74 -20.22 -27.17
N GLU A 375 11.81 -21.52 -27.45
CA GLU A 375 12.87 -22.43 -26.95
C GLU A 375 14.26 -21.90 -27.31
N GLU A 376 14.51 -21.55 -28.58
CA GLU A 376 15.78 -20.96 -29.01
C GLU A 376 16.08 -19.63 -28.30
N SER A 377 15.06 -18.79 -28.12
CA SER A 377 15.21 -17.49 -27.44
C SER A 377 15.53 -17.66 -25.94
N ILE A 378 14.92 -18.67 -25.30
CA ILE A 378 15.14 -19.01 -23.89
C ILE A 378 16.56 -19.56 -23.69
N GLU A 379 17.04 -20.42 -24.58
CA GLU A 379 18.44 -20.92 -24.52
C GLU A 379 19.45 -19.77 -24.59
N ILE A 380 19.24 -18.81 -25.50
CA ILE A 380 20.11 -17.63 -25.64
C ILE A 380 20.06 -16.77 -24.38
N LEU A 381 18.85 -16.52 -23.83
CA LEU A 381 18.70 -15.75 -22.59
C LEU A 381 19.45 -16.39 -21.42
N ILE A 382 19.31 -17.70 -21.24
CA ILE A 382 19.99 -18.47 -20.19
C ILE A 382 21.50 -18.43 -20.41
N LYS A 383 21.97 -18.63 -21.65
CA LYS A 383 23.39 -18.56 -21.99
C LYS A 383 24.00 -17.21 -21.63
N VAL A 384 23.36 -16.11 -22.06
CA VAL A 384 23.79 -14.75 -21.72
C VAL A 384 23.80 -14.57 -20.20
N ALA A 385 22.75 -15.02 -19.51
CA ALA A 385 22.66 -14.90 -18.06
C ALA A 385 23.81 -15.64 -17.34
N ILE A 386 24.12 -16.89 -17.73
CA ILE A 386 25.23 -17.67 -17.16
C ILE A 386 26.57 -16.96 -17.40
N SER A 387 26.81 -16.44 -18.61
CA SER A 387 28.06 -15.72 -18.92
C SER A 387 28.25 -14.46 -18.07
N CYS A 388 27.15 -13.78 -17.74
CA CYS A 388 27.12 -12.62 -16.85
C CYS A 388 27.42 -12.99 -15.38
N LEU A 389 27.18 -14.24 -14.99
CA LEU A 389 27.33 -14.74 -13.62
C LEU A 389 28.70 -15.35 -13.34
N GLU A 390 29.66 -15.25 -14.27
CA GLU A 390 31.01 -15.76 -14.06
C GLU A 390 31.66 -15.15 -12.80
N ALA A 391 32.35 -16.00 -12.04
CA ALA A 391 32.90 -15.61 -10.73
C ALA A 391 33.98 -14.52 -10.87
N SER A 392 34.75 -14.56 -11.96
CA SER A 392 35.73 -13.52 -12.30
C SER A 392 35.04 -12.37 -13.04
N PRO A 393 35.12 -11.12 -12.55
CA PRO A 393 34.53 -9.96 -13.24
C PRO A 393 35.08 -9.75 -14.65
N HIS A 394 36.34 -10.15 -14.89
CA HIS A 394 36.98 -10.02 -16.20
C HIS A 394 36.50 -11.06 -17.22
N ALA A 395 35.94 -12.19 -16.75
CA ALA A 395 35.39 -13.23 -17.61
C ALA A 395 33.94 -12.93 -18.03
N ARG A 396 33.27 -12.00 -17.34
CA ARG A 396 31.93 -11.55 -17.72
C ARG A 396 32.00 -10.71 -18.99
N PRO A 397 30.99 -10.77 -19.87
CA PRO A 397 30.90 -9.88 -21.03
C PRO A 397 30.73 -8.42 -20.60
N THR A 398 30.90 -7.48 -21.52
CA THR A 398 30.38 -6.12 -21.38
C THR A 398 28.87 -6.13 -21.64
N MET A 399 28.14 -5.13 -21.14
CA MET A 399 26.71 -5.01 -21.45
C MET A 399 26.43 -4.85 -22.94
N MET A 400 27.38 -4.28 -23.70
CA MET A 400 27.28 -4.18 -25.16
C MET A 400 27.37 -5.56 -25.82
N GLU A 401 28.30 -6.43 -25.39
CA GLU A 401 28.44 -7.80 -25.90
C GLU A 401 27.23 -8.67 -25.53
N ALA A 402 26.73 -8.53 -24.29
CA ALA A 402 25.50 -9.20 -23.85
C ALA A 402 24.30 -8.76 -24.72
N TYR A 403 24.14 -7.45 -24.94
CA TYR A 403 23.11 -6.91 -25.83
C TYR A 403 23.25 -7.42 -27.26
N GLN A 404 24.46 -7.40 -27.83
CA GLN A 404 24.74 -7.90 -29.18
C GLN A 404 24.37 -9.38 -29.34
N THR A 405 24.65 -10.19 -28.33
CA THR A 405 24.28 -11.61 -28.31
C THR A 405 22.75 -11.78 -28.31
N LEU A 406 22.03 -10.95 -27.55
CA LEU A 406 20.57 -11.01 -27.48
C LEU A 406 19.85 -10.56 -28.76
N ILE A 407 20.47 -9.68 -29.56
CA ILE A 407 19.87 -9.17 -30.81
C ILE A 407 20.36 -9.89 -32.07
N GLN A 408 21.38 -10.75 -31.97
CA GLN A 408 21.84 -11.55 -33.10
C GLN A 408 20.74 -12.57 -33.46
N GLN A 409 20.09 -12.34 -34.60
CA GLN A 409 19.18 -13.33 -35.18
C GLN A 409 20.00 -14.52 -35.65
N HIS A 410 19.98 -15.61 -34.88
CA HIS A 410 20.55 -16.86 -35.34
C HIS A 410 19.71 -17.39 -36.51
N SER A 411 20.34 -17.48 -37.68
CA SER A 411 19.82 -18.23 -38.81
C SER A 411 19.89 -19.71 -38.45
N SER A 412 18.80 -20.26 -37.89
CA SER A 412 18.51 -21.69 -37.69
C SER A 412 19.71 -22.61 -37.90
N SER A 413 20.66 -22.59 -36.97
CA SER A 413 21.72 -23.59 -36.92
C SER A 413 21.19 -24.73 -36.07
N SER A 414 20.85 -25.84 -36.73
CA SER A 414 20.37 -27.07 -36.10
C SER A 414 21.30 -27.50 -34.96
N CYS A 415 20.90 -27.24 -33.72
CA CYS A 415 21.41 -28.00 -32.58
C CYS A 415 20.76 -29.39 -32.67
N PRO A 416 21.53 -30.50 -32.68
CA PRO A 416 20.96 -31.84 -32.82
C PRO A 416 20.28 -32.35 -31.55
N ILE A 417 20.23 -31.53 -30.49
CA ILE A 417 19.73 -31.88 -29.16
C ILE A 417 18.34 -31.26 -29.00
N ARG A 418 17.36 -32.04 -28.54
CA ARG A 418 16.03 -31.51 -28.22
C ARG A 418 16.14 -30.58 -27.02
N PHE A 419 15.45 -29.43 -27.02
CA PHE A 419 15.38 -28.48 -25.89
C PHE A 419 15.20 -29.15 -24.51
N ASN A 420 14.41 -30.23 -24.47
CA ASN A 420 14.15 -31.04 -23.27
C ASN A 420 15.35 -31.83 -22.70
N GLU A 421 16.46 -31.88 -23.42
CA GLU A 421 17.69 -32.61 -23.11
C GLU A 421 18.90 -31.67 -22.92
N VAL A 422 18.72 -30.36 -23.14
CA VAL A 422 19.77 -29.35 -22.98
C VAL A 422 20.05 -29.12 -21.51
N THR A 423 21.33 -29.22 -21.12
CA THR A 423 21.78 -28.94 -19.75
C THR A 423 22.37 -27.54 -19.63
N LEU A 424 22.33 -26.98 -18.41
CA LEU A 424 22.94 -25.68 -18.13
C LEU A 424 24.46 -25.68 -18.37
N GLU A 425 25.13 -26.83 -18.17
CA GLU A 425 26.56 -27.00 -18.46
C GLU A 425 26.87 -26.88 -19.96
N GLN A 426 26.00 -27.41 -20.82
CA GLN A 426 26.16 -27.29 -22.28
C GLN A 426 26.04 -25.82 -22.73
N LEU A 427 25.10 -25.08 -22.14
CA LEU A 427 24.96 -23.64 -22.41
C LEU A 427 26.10 -22.79 -21.85
N ARG A 428 26.80 -23.27 -20.80
CA ARG A 428 27.99 -22.60 -20.23
C ARG A 428 29.25 -22.77 -21.08
N ASN A 429 29.41 -23.93 -21.70
CA ASN A 429 30.64 -24.32 -22.42
C ASN A 429 30.63 -24.02 -23.93
N THR A 430 29.58 -23.38 -24.43
CA THR A 430 29.39 -22.98 -25.84
C THR A 430 29.25 -21.48 -25.95
#